data_AF-A0A2T3KT26-F1
#
_entry.id   AF-A0A2T3KT26-F1
#
_cell.length_a   1.000
_cell.length_b   1.000
_cell.length_c   1.000
_cell.angle_alpha   90.00
_cell.angle_beta   90.00
_cell.angle_gamma   90.00
#
_symmetry.space_group_name_H-M   'P 1'
#
loop_
_entity.id
_entity.type
_entity.pdbx_description
1 polymer ?
#
loop_
_entity_poly.entity_id
_entity_poly.type
_entity_poly.pdbx_seq_one_letter_code
_entity_poly.pdbx_strand_id
1 'polypeptide(L)'
;MTITDAITKVLSEASGPLGHGEIYRRIVSGSYYSFGAKDPISVVRSKLRKHCYGIDFPSASPKKLFIQVNDKVTSRNALYKIWDGENKAVVADNKIKKDELPEERMHSAYSEHIKSVSEQLLEYIKLSEPEFFESLVVKLLLKMGYGWNQSTSGNVVGGKGDEGIDGIINEDKLGLEKIYIQAKRYADNKVSPAEIRDFIGAMAIKGARKGVFFTSSKFTEQASQHANNAQNMTITLIDGASLTDLLVQYGLGVAIANSYKIFEVDKNFFSID
;
A
#
# COMPACT_ATOMS: atom_id res chain seq x y z
N MET A 1 32.96 -7.73 10.97
CA MET A 1 31.63 -8.37 10.87
C MET A 1 30.60 -7.39 11.38
N THR A 2 29.47 -7.21 10.69
CA THR A 2 28.37 -6.40 11.22
C THR A 2 27.48 -7.22 12.17
N ILE A 3 26.61 -6.55 12.95
CA ILE A 3 25.62 -7.26 13.79
C ILE A 3 24.73 -8.17 12.94
N THR A 4 24.30 -7.69 11.77
CA THR A 4 23.46 -8.45 10.86
C THR A 4 24.19 -9.70 10.33
N ASP A 5 25.48 -9.60 9.99
CA ASP A 5 26.27 -10.75 9.55
C ASP A 5 26.45 -11.78 10.68
N ALA A 6 26.65 -11.32 11.92
CA ALA A 6 26.78 -12.19 13.08
C ALA A 6 25.47 -12.94 13.38
N ILE A 7 24.32 -12.27 13.25
CA ILE A 7 23.00 -12.91 13.34
C ILE A 7 22.84 -13.97 12.26
N THR A 8 23.16 -13.65 11.01
CA THR A 8 23.08 -14.60 9.88
C THR A 8 23.96 -15.82 10.13
N LYS A 9 25.20 -15.64 10.59
CA LYS A 9 26.10 -16.75 10.91
C LYS A 9 25.50 -17.67 11.98
N VAL A 10 25.03 -17.10 13.10
CA VAL A 10 24.40 -17.88 14.18
C VAL A 10 23.18 -18.66 13.68
N LEU A 11 22.33 -18.04 12.86
CA LEU A 11 21.14 -18.71 12.32
C LEU A 11 21.48 -19.79 11.29
N SER A 12 22.57 -19.64 10.53
CA SER A 12 23.03 -20.67 9.57
C SER A 12 23.60 -21.91 10.25
N GLU A 13 24.17 -21.77 11.45
CA GLU A 13 24.74 -22.86 12.24
C GLU A 13 23.70 -23.51 13.17
N ALA A 14 22.48 -22.94 13.25
CA ALA A 14 21.43 -23.42 14.11
C ALA A 14 20.64 -24.57 13.45
N SER A 15 20.39 -25.66 14.19
CA SER A 15 19.53 -26.76 13.76
C SER A 15 18.03 -26.40 13.72
N GLY A 16 17.65 -25.26 14.31
CA GLY A 16 16.28 -24.82 14.44
C GLY A 16 16.14 -23.31 14.63
N PRO A 17 14.90 -22.80 14.70
CA PRO A 17 14.67 -21.37 14.86
C PRO A 17 15.09 -20.89 16.25
N LEU A 18 15.62 -19.67 16.33
CA LEU A 18 16.16 -19.11 17.56
C LEU A 18 15.46 -17.79 17.93
N GLY A 19 15.29 -17.56 19.23
CA GLY A 19 14.86 -16.26 19.74
C GLY A 19 16.01 -15.26 19.83
N HIS A 20 15.69 -13.96 19.78
CA HIS A 20 16.68 -12.88 19.78
C HIS A 20 17.67 -12.93 20.97
N GLY A 21 17.21 -13.32 22.16
CA GLY A 21 18.08 -13.48 23.34
C GLY A 21 19.06 -14.66 23.24
N GLU A 22 18.65 -15.77 22.60
CA GLU A 22 19.53 -16.91 22.34
C GLU A 22 20.55 -16.59 21.25
N ILE A 23 20.10 -15.88 20.20
CA ILE A 23 20.99 -15.39 19.13
C ILE A 23 22.09 -14.51 19.73
N TYR A 24 21.73 -13.55 20.59
CA TYR A 24 22.71 -12.71 21.29
C TYR A 24 23.75 -13.55 22.05
N ARG A 25 23.31 -14.52 22.87
CA ARG A 25 24.21 -15.38 23.64
C ARG A 25 25.21 -16.11 22.75
N ARG A 26 24.74 -16.67 21.62
CA ARG A 26 25.59 -17.38 20.65
C ARG A 26 26.57 -16.47 19.92
N ILE A 27 26.18 -15.23 19.61
CA ILE A 27 27.08 -14.24 19.02
C ILE A 27 28.26 -13.96 19.96
N VAL A 28 27.97 -13.75 21.26
CA VAL A 28 29.00 -13.46 22.27
C VAL A 28 29.86 -14.69 22.53
N SER A 29 29.27 -15.88 22.73
CA SER A 29 30.04 -17.11 22.99
C SER A 29 30.93 -17.51 21.80
N GLY A 30 30.47 -17.26 20.57
CA GLY A 30 31.24 -17.49 19.35
C GLY A 30 32.26 -16.37 19.03
N SER A 31 32.30 -15.30 19.82
CA SER A 31 33.13 -14.09 19.54
C SER A 31 32.90 -13.51 18.14
N TYR A 32 31.69 -13.62 17.60
CA TYR A 32 31.36 -13.16 16.24
C TYR A 32 31.19 -11.63 16.16
N TYR A 33 30.77 -11.00 17.26
CA TYR A 33 30.62 -9.55 17.37
C TYR A 33 30.66 -9.10 18.85
N SER A 34 31.20 -7.91 19.11
CA SER A 34 31.21 -7.28 20.43
C SER A 34 30.26 -6.08 20.48
N PHE A 35 29.35 -6.07 21.46
CA PHE A 35 28.32 -5.04 21.58
C PHE A 35 28.76 -3.94 22.57
N GLY A 36 28.76 -2.69 22.12
CA GLY A 36 28.95 -1.51 22.99
C GLY A 36 27.65 -0.92 23.56
N ALA A 37 26.49 -1.51 23.27
CA ALA A 37 25.20 -0.98 23.70
C ALA A 37 24.87 -1.36 25.16
N LYS A 38 24.16 -0.48 25.88
CA LYS A 38 23.65 -0.77 27.24
C LYS A 38 22.68 -1.96 27.27
N ASP A 39 21.92 -2.15 26.20
CA ASP A 39 21.04 -3.31 26.01
C ASP A 39 21.30 -3.97 24.64
N PRO A 40 22.30 -4.87 24.56
CA PRO A 40 22.64 -5.59 23.34
C PRO A 40 21.52 -6.46 22.78
N ILE A 41 20.66 -7.01 23.64
CA ILE A 41 19.59 -7.92 23.25
C ILE A 41 18.54 -7.16 22.43
N SER A 42 18.18 -5.95 22.86
CA SER A 42 17.30 -5.08 22.06
C SER A 42 17.89 -4.67 20.72
N VAL A 43 19.22 -4.51 20.62
CA VAL A 43 19.89 -4.23 19.33
C VAL A 43 19.75 -5.43 18.38
N VAL A 44 19.96 -6.65 18.87
CA VAL A 44 19.75 -7.87 18.08
C VAL A 44 18.29 -7.99 17.63
N ARG A 45 17.33 -7.77 18.54
CA ARG A 45 15.90 -7.76 18.22
C ARG A 45 15.57 -6.73 17.14
N SER A 46 16.08 -5.50 17.26
CA SER A 46 15.88 -4.44 16.26
C SER A 46 16.42 -4.83 14.89
N LYS A 47 17.62 -5.42 14.82
CA LYS A 47 18.19 -5.90 13.55
C LYS A 47 17.41 -7.05 12.95
N LEU A 48 16.96 -8.00 13.76
CA LEU A 48 16.09 -9.09 13.30
C LEU A 48 14.81 -8.53 12.69
N ARG A 49 14.09 -7.66 13.42
CA ARG A 49 12.82 -7.09 12.96
C ARG A 49 12.96 -6.25 11.69
N LYS A 50 13.93 -5.31 11.65
CA LYS A 50 14.17 -4.45 10.46
C LYS A 50 14.47 -5.27 9.20
N HIS A 51 15.14 -6.41 9.32
CA HIS A 51 15.50 -7.28 8.19
C HIS A 51 14.58 -8.49 8.02
N CYS A 52 13.41 -8.50 8.67
CA CYS A 52 12.50 -9.63 8.62
C CYS A 52 11.53 -9.52 7.44
N TYR A 53 11.43 -10.57 6.63
CA TYR A 53 10.41 -10.72 5.60
C TYR A 53 9.01 -10.69 6.24
N GLY A 54 8.08 -9.95 5.62
CA GLY A 54 6.71 -9.82 6.13
C GLY A 54 6.49 -8.77 7.21
N ILE A 55 7.55 -8.11 7.67
CA ILE A 55 7.46 -6.98 8.59
C ILE A 55 7.95 -5.75 7.83
N ASP A 56 7.03 -4.81 7.63
CA ASP A 56 7.27 -3.58 6.91
C ASP A 56 6.80 -2.38 7.74
N PHE A 57 7.62 -1.34 7.69
CA PHE A 57 7.46 -0.06 8.34
C PHE A 57 8.51 0.89 7.74
N PRO A 58 8.37 2.21 7.85
CA PRO A 58 9.19 3.16 7.08
C PRO A 58 10.71 2.99 7.19
N SER A 59 11.22 2.51 8.33
CA SER A 59 12.66 2.26 8.54
C SER A 59 13.07 0.77 8.44
N ALA A 60 12.15 -0.10 8.02
CA ALA A 60 12.45 -1.49 7.71
C ALA A 60 13.45 -1.54 6.54
N SER A 61 14.38 -2.49 6.60
CA SER A 61 15.35 -2.68 5.52
C SER A 61 14.66 -3.28 4.29
N PRO A 62 14.94 -2.78 3.08
CA PRO A 62 14.48 -3.42 1.85
C PRO A 62 15.16 -4.78 1.65
N LYS A 63 16.39 -4.96 2.14
CA LYS A 63 17.09 -6.25 2.16
C LYS A 63 16.54 -7.11 3.31
N LYS A 64 15.68 -8.07 2.97
CA LYS A 64 15.13 -9.07 3.89
C LYS A 64 16.05 -10.28 3.99
N LEU A 65 16.34 -10.71 5.21
CA LEU A 65 17.31 -11.77 5.53
C LEU A 65 16.71 -12.84 6.44
N PHE A 66 15.73 -12.47 7.24
CA PHE A 66 15.18 -13.32 8.28
C PHE A 66 13.69 -13.52 8.05
N ILE A 67 13.15 -14.62 8.56
CA ILE A 67 11.71 -14.86 8.63
C ILE A 67 11.35 -15.23 10.06
N GLN A 68 10.28 -14.64 10.56
CA GLN A 68 9.71 -15.01 11.84
C GLN A 68 8.89 -16.29 11.66
N VAL A 69 9.13 -17.27 12.53
CA VAL A 69 8.39 -18.54 12.53
C VAL A 69 7.59 -18.68 13.81
N ASN A 70 6.35 -19.16 13.67
CA ASN A 70 5.52 -19.52 14.81
C ASN A 70 5.74 -21.00 15.09
N ASP A 71 6.45 -21.32 16.18
CA ASP A 71 6.39 -22.66 16.73
C ASP A 71 5.10 -22.77 17.55
N LYS A 72 4.28 -23.80 17.28
CA LYS A 72 3.05 -24.08 18.05
C LYS A 72 3.34 -24.44 19.51
N VAL A 73 4.61 -24.53 19.89
CA VAL A 73 5.08 -24.95 21.21
C VAL A 73 5.69 -23.76 21.98
N THR A 74 4.96 -23.31 23.00
CA THR A 74 5.39 -22.64 24.26
C THR A 74 6.31 -21.40 24.27
N SER A 75 6.88 -20.92 23.16
CA SER A 75 7.75 -19.74 23.22
C SER A 75 6.93 -18.46 23.43
N ARG A 76 7.22 -17.72 24.50
CA ARG A 76 6.67 -16.36 24.71
C ARG A 76 7.26 -15.33 23.73
N ASN A 77 8.39 -15.61 23.08
CA ASN A 77 9.14 -14.67 22.23
C ASN A 77 9.09 -15.11 20.76
N ALA A 78 9.25 -14.14 19.86
CA ALA A 78 9.45 -14.39 18.44
C ALA A 78 10.68 -15.29 18.19
N LEU A 79 10.52 -16.26 17.28
CA LEU A 79 11.61 -17.11 16.80
C LEU A 79 11.91 -16.80 15.34
N TYR A 80 13.18 -16.92 14.95
CA TYR A 80 13.67 -16.49 13.64
C TYR A 80 14.49 -17.57 12.96
N LYS A 81 14.43 -17.59 11.63
CA LYS A 81 15.32 -18.34 10.72
C LYS A 81 15.84 -17.41 9.63
N ILE A 82 16.83 -17.87 8.87
CA ILE A 82 17.19 -17.26 7.59
C ILE A 82 16.00 -17.42 6.63
N TRP A 83 15.66 -16.34 5.93
CA TRP A 83 14.67 -16.37 4.87
C TRP A 83 15.28 -16.96 3.60
N ASP A 84 14.58 -17.92 3.00
CA ASP A 84 15.00 -18.67 1.81
C ASP A 84 14.57 -18.05 0.49
N GLY A 85 13.95 -16.86 0.52
CA GLY A 85 13.46 -16.16 -0.68
C GLY A 85 12.07 -16.62 -1.11
N GLU A 86 11.46 -17.60 -0.45
CA GLU A 86 10.11 -18.04 -0.78
C GLU A 86 9.07 -17.11 -0.15
N ASN A 87 8.04 -16.76 -0.92
CA ASN A 87 6.86 -16.04 -0.44
C ASN A 87 6.03 -16.98 0.45
N LYS A 88 6.45 -17.10 1.72
CA LYS A 88 5.69 -17.84 2.74
C LYS A 88 4.63 -16.92 3.32
N ALA A 89 3.44 -17.45 3.55
CA ALA A 89 2.39 -16.73 4.27
C ALA A 89 2.96 -16.32 5.64
N VAL A 90 3.09 -15.01 5.84
CA VAL A 90 3.55 -14.45 7.11
C VAL A 90 2.39 -14.65 8.07
N VAL A 91 2.51 -15.64 8.95
CA VAL A 91 1.43 -15.94 9.90
C VAL A 91 1.40 -14.81 10.93
N ALA A 92 0.43 -13.92 10.80
CA ALA A 92 0.16 -12.87 11.77
C ALA A 92 -0.16 -13.52 13.13
N ASP A 93 0.79 -13.48 14.06
CA ASP A 93 0.57 -13.95 15.43
C ASP A 93 0.46 -12.77 16.39
N ASN A 94 -0.76 -12.52 16.86
CA ASN A 94 -1.09 -11.49 17.83
C ASN A 94 -0.36 -11.69 19.18
N LYS A 95 0.20 -12.87 19.48
CA LYS A 95 0.92 -13.13 20.74
C LYS A 95 2.29 -12.46 20.84
N ILE A 96 2.83 -11.92 19.73
CA ILE A 96 4.22 -11.46 19.65
C ILE A 96 4.36 -9.92 19.67
N LYS A 97 3.27 -9.19 19.92
CA LYS A 97 3.25 -7.71 20.00
C LYS A 97 4.28 -7.08 20.95
N LYS A 98 4.76 -7.82 21.94
CA LYS A 98 5.80 -7.35 22.89
C LYS A 98 7.20 -7.19 22.26
N ASP A 99 7.45 -7.89 21.15
CA ASP A 99 8.73 -7.87 20.44
C ASP A 99 8.74 -6.82 19.32
N GLU A 100 7.60 -6.18 19.05
CA GLU A 100 7.50 -5.11 18.07
C GLU A 100 8.32 -3.90 18.49
N LEU A 101 8.94 -3.27 17.49
CA LEU A 101 9.61 -2.00 17.69
C LEU A 101 8.58 -0.88 17.89
N PRO A 102 8.93 0.20 18.62
CA PRO A 102 8.06 1.37 18.73
C PRO A 102 7.60 1.91 17.36
N GLU A 103 8.51 1.97 16.39
CA GLU A 103 8.20 2.42 15.02
C GLU A 103 7.23 1.50 14.28
N GLU A 104 7.31 0.19 14.50
CA GLU A 104 6.36 -0.78 13.93
C GLU A 104 4.97 -0.58 14.50
N ARG A 105 4.87 -0.38 15.83
CA ARG A 105 3.60 -0.10 16.50
C ARG A 105 3.00 1.22 16.03
N MET A 106 3.83 2.25 15.87
CA MET A 106 3.41 3.53 15.30
C MET A 106 2.91 3.37 13.87
N HIS A 107 3.62 2.61 13.03
CA HIS A 107 3.20 2.35 11.66
C HIS A 107 1.89 1.57 11.60
N SER A 108 1.72 0.54 12.45
CA SER A 108 0.46 -0.21 12.52
C SER A 108 -0.72 0.69 12.94
N ALA A 109 -0.54 1.54 13.95
CA ALA A 109 -1.58 2.49 14.37
C ALA A 109 -1.86 3.54 13.28
N TYR A 110 -0.84 3.99 12.56
CA TYR A 110 -0.99 4.89 11.42
C TYR A 110 -1.81 4.22 10.30
N SER A 111 -1.49 2.99 9.91
CA SER A 111 -2.23 2.27 8.87
C SER A 111 -3.68 1.99 9.26
N GLU A 112 -3.95 1.69 10.54
CA GLU A 112 -5.31 1.59 11.07
C GLU A 112 -6.06 2.93 11.01
N HIS A 113 -5.38 4.04 11.34
CA HIS A 113 -5.95 5.37 11.21
C HIS A 113 -6.27 5.71 9.75
N ILE A 114 -5.35 5.47 8.81
CA ILE A 114 -5.58 5.68 7.38
C ILE A 114 -6.79 4.87 6.90
N LYS A 115 -6.88 3.59 7.27
CA LYS A 115 -8.04 2.77 6.93
C LYS A 115 -9.35 3.36 7.45
N SER A 116 -9.39 3.80 8.71
CA SER A 116 -10.58 4.44 9.29
C SER A 116 -10.95 5.75 8.58
N VAL A 117 -9.96 6.55 8.18
CA VAL A 117 -10.19 7.77 7.39
C VAL A 117 -10.71 7.43 5.99
N SER A 118 -10.14 6.41 5.33
CA SER A 118 -10.60 5.93 4.01
C SER A 118 -12.06 5.44 4.07
N GLU A 119 -12.45 4.73 5.14
CA GLU A 119 -13.84 4.28 5.36
C GLU A 119 -14.79 5.47 5.55
N GLN A 120 -14.42 6.46 6.38
CA GLN A 120 -15.22 7.68 6.57
C GLN A 120 -15.35 8.49 5.26
N LEU A 121 -14.26 8.62 4.51
CA LEU A 121 -14.24 9.33 3.23
C LEU A 121 -15.19 8.66 2.22
N LEU A 122 -15.22 7.32 2.20
CA LEU A 122 -16.11 6.57 1.33
C LEU A 122 -17.58 6.86 1.65
N GLU A 123 -17.93 6.93 2.94
CA GLU A 123 -19.30 7.27 3.35
C GLU A 123 -19.70 8.70 2.93
N TYR A 124 -18.82 9.68 3.07
CA TYR A 124 -19.08 11.04 2.54
C TYR A 124 -19.28 11.04 1.02
N ILE A 125 -18.51 10.25 0.27
CA ILE A 125 -18.67 10.10 -1.18
C ILE A 125 -20.00 9.44 -1.52
N LYS A 126 -20.41 8.42 -0.77
CA LYS A 126 -21.72 7.76 -0.99
C LYS A 126 -22.89 8.69 -0.70
N LEU A 127 -22.75 9.64 0.23
CA LEU A 127 -23.78 10.61 0.57
C LEU A 127 -23.77 11.87 -0.31
N SER A 128 -22.74 12.08 -1.13
CA SER A 128 -22.67 13.25 -2.01
C SER A 128 -23.60 13.14 -3.21
N GLU A 129 -23.82 14.27 -3.89
CA GLU A 129 -24.52 14.30 -5.17
C GLU A 129 -23.70 13.58 -6.27
N PRO A 130 -24.36 12.98 -7.29
CA PRO A 130 -23.68 12.34 -8.41
C PRO A 130 -22.67 13.25 -9.11
N GLU A 131 -23.01 14.51 -9.37
CA GLU A 131 -22.16 15.48 -10.07
C GLU A 131 -20.88 15.79 -9.28
N PHE A 132 -20.95 15.75 -7.94
CA PHE A 132 -19.76 15.87 -7.10
C PHE A 132 -18.82 14.68 -7.31
N PHE A 133 -19.36 13.46 -7.39
CA PHE A 133 -18.55 12.26 -7.58
C PHE A 133 -17.82 12.25 -8.93
N GLU A 134 -18.52 12.63 -10.00
CA GLU A 134 -17.94 12.82 -11.34
C GLU A 134 -16.79 13.84 -11.31
N SER A 135 -17.01 14.99 -10.68
CA SER A 135 -15.97 16.02 -10.51
C SER A 135 -14.79 15.53 -9.68
N LEU A 136 -15.04 14.76 -8.62
CA LEU A 136 -14.02 14.26 -7.70
C LEU A 136 -13.02 13.34 -8.43
N VAL A 137 -13.50 12.39 -9.23
CA VAL A 137 -12.63 11.43 -9.91
C VAL A 137 -11.79 12.08 -11.00
N VAL A 138 -12.34 13.09 -11.71
CA VAL A 138 -11.57 13.91 -12.66
C VAL A 138 -10.48 14.69 -11.93
N LYS A 139 -10.81 15.34 -10.81
CA LYS A 139 -9.83 16.06 -9.97
C LYS A 139 -8.73 15.14 -9.46
N LEU A 140 -9.08 13.92 -9.08
CA LEU A 140 -8.10 12.92 -8.65
C LEU A 140 -7.10 12.61 -9.76
N LEU A 141 -7.56 12.26 -10.96
CA LEU A 141 -6.67 11.95 -12.08
C LEU A 141 -5.78 13.14 -12.49
N LEU A 142 -6.29 14.37 -12.45
CA LEU A 142 -5.48 15.57 -12.67
C LEU A 142 -4.39 15.76 -11.59
N LYS A 143 -4.72 15.46 -10.32
CA LYS A 143 -3.77 15.54 -9.22
C LYS A 143 -2.72 14.43 -9.27
N MET A 144 -3.06 13.28 -9.85
CA MET A 144 -2.14 12.19 -10.17
C MET A 144 -1.23 12.48 -11.38
N GLY A 145 -1.54 13.52 -12.17
CA GLY A 145 -0.71 13.97 -13.29
C GLY A 145 -1.13 13.45 -14.67
N TYR A 146 -2.33 12.88 -14.84
CA TYR A 146 -2.79 12.36 -16.13
C TYR A 146 -3.20 13.41 -17.17
N GLY A 147 -3.22 14.70 -16.81
CA GLY A 147 -3.55 15.79 -17.74
C GLY A 147 -2.35 16.68 -18.01
N TRP A 148 -2.22 17.16 -19.25
CA TRP A 148 -1.09 18.03 -19.67
C TRP A 148 -1.00 19.36 -18.87
N ASN A 149 -2.13 19.85 -18.36
CA ASN A 149 -2.28 21.03 -17.52
C ASN A 149 -3.48 20.88 -16.58
N GLN A 150 -3.23 20.98 -15.27
CA GLN A 150 -4.24 20.80 -14.23
C GLN A 150 -5.43 21.76 -14.32
N SER A 151 -5.28 22.93 -14.96
CA SER A 151 -6.36 23.92 -15.08
C SER A 151 -7.25 23.76 -16.33
N THR A 152 -6.85 22.97 -17.33
CA THR A 152 -7.55 22.94 -18.63
C THR A 152 -7.66 21.56 -19.29
N SER A 153 -7.01 20.52 -18.74
CA SER A 153 -6.92 19.21 -19.41
C SER A 153 -8.06 18.26 -19.10
N GLY A 154 -8.80 18.48 -18.02
CA GLY A 154 -9.94 17.65 -17.63
C GLY A 154 -11.23 18.43 -17.75
N ASN A 155 -12.17 17.89 -18.51
CA ASN A 155 -13.53 18.42 -18.56
C ASN A 155 -14.48 17.36 -17.98
N VAL A 156 -15.31 17.78 -17.03
CA VAL A 156 -16.53 17.04 -16.68
C VAL A 156 -17.50 17.29 -17.82
N VAL A 157 -17.93 16.21 -18.49
CA VAL A 157 -18.82 16.32 -19.65
C VAL A 157 -20.29 16.33 -19.20
N GLY A 158 -20.54 15.91 -17.94
CA GLY A 158 -21.82 15.65 -17.31
C GLY A 158 -23.06 16.40 -17.81
N GLY A 159 -24.08 15.62 -18.14
CA GLY A 159 -25.42 16.03 -18.53
C GLY A 159 -26.33 14.83 -18.85
N LYS A 160 -27.65 15.05 -18.85
CA LYS A 160 -28.62 14.06 -19.34
C LYS A 160 -28.41 13.85 -20.85
N GLY A 161 -27.64 12.83 -21.22
CA GLY A 161 -27.41 12.45 -22.62
C GLY A 161 -26.01 11.94 -22.97
N ASP A 162 -25.06 11.89 -22.04
CA ASP A 162 -23.63 11.66 -22.36
C ASP A 162 -23.24 10.21 -22.68
N GLU A 163 -24.18 9.36 -23.09
CA GLU A 163 -23.92 8.01 -23.60
C GLU A 163 -23.06 7.12 -22.66
N GLY A 164 -22.92 7.44 -21.36
CA GLY A 164 -22.06 6.70 -20.44
C GLY A 164 -20.63 7.25 -20.29
N ILE A 165 -20.37 8.52 -20.60
CA ILE A 165 -19.08 9.19 -20.35
C ILE A 165 -19.30 10.39 -19.44
N ASP A 166 -18.69 10.40 -18.25
CA ASP A 166 -18.86 11.49 -17.28
C ASP A 166 -17.69 12.49 -17.33
N GLY A 167 -16.54 12.08 -17.87
CA GLY A 167 -15.36 12.94 -17.98
C GLY A 167 -14.40 12.52 -19.07
N ILE A 168 -13.62 13.50 -19.55
CA ILE A 168 -12.54 13.27 -20.53
C ILE A 168 -11.32 14.06 -20.08
N ILE A 169 -10.15 13.39 -20.05
CA ILE A 169 -8.85 14.01 -19.80
C ILE A 169 -7.98 13.91 -21.06
N ASN A 170 -7.44 15.05 -21.50
CA ASN A 170 -6.42 15.11 -22.54
C ASN A 170 -5.05 14.88 -21.91
N GLU A 171 -4.38 13.78 -22.25
CA GLU A 171 -3.04 13.45 -21.74
C GLU A 171 -1.96 14.38 -22.31
N ASP A 172 -2.17 14.87 -23.54
CA ASP A 172 -1.26 15.77 -24.23
C ASP A 172 -1.93 17.10 -24.60
N LYS A 173 -1.09 18.09 -24.91
CA LYS A 173 -1.51 19.47 -25.22
C LYS A 173 -2.35 19.58 -26.49
N LEU A 174 -2.14 18.69 -27.45
CA LEU A 174 -2.86 18.67 -28.73
C LEU A 174 -4.17 17.86 -28.64
N GLY A 175 -4.35 17.07 -27.57
CA GLY A 175 -5.55 16.25 -27.32
C GLY A 175 -5.63 15.03 -28.24
N LEU A 176 -4.48 14.49 -28.64
CA LEU A 176 -4.38 13.30 -29.49
C LEU A 176 -4.69 12.03 -28.68
N GLU A 177 -4.26 12.00 -27.43
CA GLU A 177 -4.50 10.91 -26.48
C GLU A 177 -5.47 11.39 -25.39
N LYS A 178 -6.53 10.61 -25.19
CA LYS A 178 -7.62 10.91 -24.26
C LYS A 178 -7.91 9.74 -23.35
N ILE A 179 -8.14 10.04 -22.08
CA ILE A 179 -8.65 9.11 -21.09
C ILE A 179 -10.12 9.43 -20.86
N TYR A 180 -10.98 8.43 -21.11
CA TYR A 180 -12.42 8.53 -20.89
C TYR A 180 -12.76 8.01 -19.50
N ILE A 181 -13.70 8.66 -18.84
CA ILE A 181 -14.01 8.42 -17.43
C ILE A 181 -15.51 8.15 -17.30
N GLN A 182 -15.85 7.10 -16.58
CA GLN A 182 -17.20 6.86 -16.05
C GLN A 182 -17.10 6.69 -14.54
N ALA A 183 -18.05 7.27 -13.82
CA ALA A 183 -18.15 7.33 -12.38
C ALA A 183 -19.55 6.88 -11.92
N LYS A 184 -19.64 5.69 -11.32
CA LYS A 184 -20.89 5.17 -10.74
C LYS A 184 -20.90 5.27 -9.21
N ARG A 185 -21.62 6.25 -8.69
CA ARG A 185 -21.88 6.37 -7.25
C ARG A 185 -22.97 5.39 -6.83
N TYR A 186 -22.59 4.38 -6.04
CA TYR A 186 -23.50 3.40 -5.44
C TYR A 186 -23.32 3.33 -3.92
N ALA A 187 -24.42 3.08 -3.22
CA ALA A 187 -24.39 2.78 -1.79
C ALA A 187 -23.78 1.40 -1.55
N ASP A 188 -24.46 0.33 -2.00
CA ASP A 188 -24.03 -1.06 -1.78
C ASP A 188 -24.08 -1.94 -3.04
N ASN A 189 -24.77 -1.49 -4.10
CA ASN A 189 -24.87 -2.24 -5.35
C ASN A 189 -23.50 -2.39 -6.00
N LYS A 190 -23.17 -3.60 -6.47
CA LYS A 190 -21.96 -3.84 -7.25
C LYS A 190 -22.18 -3.44 -8.70
N VAL A 191 -21.15 -2.90 -9.34
CA VAL A 191 -21.15 -2.61 -10.77
C VAL A 191 -21.26 -3.92 -11.56
N SER A 192 -22.24 -3.96 -12.45
CA SER A 192 -22.59 -5.12 -13.26
C SER A 192 -21.78 -5.18 -14.57
N PRO A 193 -21.72 -6.35 -15.23
CA PRO A 193 -21.09 -6.47 -16.55
C PRO A 193 -21.79 -5.64 -17.64
N ALA A 194 -23.08 -5.35 -17.47
CA ALA A 194 -23.83 -4.54 -18.42
C ALA A 194 -23.29 -3.10 -18.44
N GLU A 195 -23.03 -2.51 -17.28
CA GLU A 195 -22.48 -1.16 -17.19
C GLU A 195 -21.07 -1.05 -17.79
N ILE A 196 -20.24 -2.07 -17.61
CA ILE A 196 -18.92 -2.12 -18.27
C ILE A 196 -19.06 -2.23 -19.79
N ARG A 197 -20.02 -3.02 -20.28
CA ARG A 197 -20.31 -3.16 -21.71
C ARG A 197 -20.80 -1.84 -22.31
N ASP A 198 -21.69 -1.14 -21.60
CA ASP A 198 -22.21 0.15 -22.03
C ASP A 198 -21.08 1.17 -22.13
N PHE A 199 -20.17 1.19 -21.15
CA PHE A 199 -18.98 2.05 -21.18
C PHE A 199 -18.03 1.70 -22.36
N ILE A 200 -17.78 0.41 -22.61
CA ILE A 200 -17.01 -0.04 -23.79
C ILE A 200 -17.67 0.44 -25.09
N GLY A 201 -19.01 0.34 -25.18
CA GLY A 201 -19.78 0.82 -26.32
C GLY A 201 -19.63 2.32 -26.53
N ALA A 202 -19.76 3.11 -25.46
CA ALA A 202 -19.57 4.55 -25.47
C ALA A 202 -18.16 4.93 -25.94
N MET A 203 -17.14 4.25 -25.41
CA MET A 203 -15.75 4.42 -25.83
C MET A 203 -15.55 4.10 -27.31
N ALA A 204 -16.15 3.01 -27.82
CA ALA A 204 -16.05 2.61 -29.22
C ALA A 204 -16.63 3.66 -30.17
N ILE A 205 -17.80 4.21 -29.84
CA ILE A 205 -18.45 5.27 -30.62
C ILE A 205 -17.55 6.52 -30.74
N LYS A 206 -16.81 6.85 -29.67
CA LYS A 206 -15.91 8.00 -29.63
C LYS A 206 -14.48 7.69 -30.11
N GLY A 207 -14.20 6.45 -30.53
CA GLY A 207 -12.85 6.02 -30.93
C GLY A 207 -11.82 6.00 -29.79
N ALA A 208 -12.27 5.90 -28.54
CA ALA A 208 -11.43 5.93 -27.36
C ALA A 208 -10.64 4.63 -27.17
N ARG A 209 -9.39 4.75 -26.70
CA ARG A 209 -8.52 3.59 -26.41
C ARG A 209 -8.26 3.39 -24.92
N LYS A 210 -8.39 4.43 -24.10
CA LYS A 210 -8.10 4.41 -22.67
C LYS A 210 -9.32 4.85 -21.88
N GLY A 211 -9.67 4.06 -20.87
CA GLY A 211 -10.83 4.31 -20.02
C GLY A 211 -10.51 4.04 -18.56
N VAL A 212 -11.09 4.82 -17.66
CA VAL A 212 -11.10 4.53 -16.23
C VAL A 212 -12.54 4.52 -15.74
N PHE A 213 -12.94 3.41 -15.14
CA PHE A 213 -14.26 3.25 -14.54
C PHE A 213 -14.13 3.32 -13.02
N PHE A 214 -14.73 4.33 -12.42
CA PHE A 214 -14.77 4.53 -10.98
C PHE A 214 -16.12 4.09 -10.41
N THR A 215 -16.08 3.53 -9.20
CA THR A 215 -17.29 3.36 -8.39
C THR A 215 -17.00 3.58 -6.91
N SER A 216 -17.99 4.08 -6.17
CA SER A 216 -17.96 4.13 -4.69
C SER A 216 -18.31 2.79 -4.04
N SER A 217 -18.48 1.73 -4.85
CA SER A 217 -18.81 0.37 -4.41
C SER A 217 -17.76 -0.63 -4.93
N LYS A 218 -18.15 -1.85 -5.29
CA LYS A 218 -17.28 -2.90 -5.83
C LYS A 218 -17.74 -3.32 -7.22
N PHE A 219 -16.84 -3.92 -7.98
CA PHE A 219 -17.18 -4.61 -9.23
C PHE A 219 -17.57 -6.06 -8.95
N THR A 220 -18.45 -6.63 -9.77
CA THR A 220 -18.59 -8.09 -9.82
C THR A 220 -17.38 -8.70 -10.53
N GLU A 221 -17.08 -9.97 -10.26
CA GLU A 221 -15.99 -10.67 -10.95
C GLU A 221 -16.20 -10.68 -12.46
N GLN A 222 -17.46 -10.85 -12.90
CA GLN A 222 -17.81 -10.82 -14.32
C GLN A 222 -17.61 -9.43 -14.94
N ALA A 223 -17.84 -8.34 -14.19
CA ALA A 223 -17.59 -6.98 -14.65
C ALA A 223 -16.09 -6.75 -14.87
N SER A 224 -15.25 -7.20 -13.92
CA SER A 224 -13.79 -7.16 -14.06
C SER A 224 -13.28 -7.99 -15.25
N GLN A 225 -13.83 -9.18 -15.46
CA GLN A 225 -13.51 -10.00 -16.64
C GLN A 225 -13.90 -9.30 -17.95
N HIS A 226 -15.06 -8.63 -18.01
CA HIS A 226 -15.48 -7.89 -19.20
C HIS A 226 -14.54 -6.74 -19.53
N ALA A 227 -14.10 -5.97 -18.53
CA ALA A 227 -13.12 -4.90 -18.73
C ALA A 227 -11.79 -5.42 -19.28
N ASN A 228 -11.30 -6.54 -18.73
CA ASN A 228 -10.04 -7.18 -19.17
C ASN A 228 -10.11 -7.74 -20.60
N ASN A 229 -11.30 -8.13 -21.06
CA ASN A 229 -11.51 -8.73 -22.38
C ASN A 229 -11.80 -7.69 -23.48
N ALA A 230 -11.82 -6.39 -23.14
CA ALA A 230 -12.08 -5.31 -24.10
C ALA A 230 -10.96 -5.25 -25.17
N GLN A 231 -11.30 -5.59 -26.41
CA GLN A 231 -10.35 -5.62 -27.51
C GLN A 231 -9.94 -4.20 -27.91
N ASN A 232 -8.63 -3.98 -28.10
CA ASN A 232 -8.05 -2.70 -28.54
C ASN A 232 -8.33 -1.50 -27.60
N MET A 233 -8.74 -1.77 -26.36
CA MET A 233 -8.96 -0.77 -25.31
C MET A 233 -8.26 -1.19 -24.02
N THR A 234 -7.85 -0.22 -23.23
CA THR A 234 -7.36 -0.44 -21.86
C THR A 234 -8.34 0.23 -20.90
N ILE A 235 -8.98 -0.59 -20.06
CA ILE A 235 -9.94 -0.12 -19.06
C ILE A 235 -9.41 -0.44 -17.68
N THR A 236 -9.17 0.58 -16.88
CA THR A 236 -8.80 0.45 -15.47
C THR A 236 -10.03 0.58 -14.59
N LEU A 237 -10.24 -0.37 -13.68
CA LEU A 237 -11.34 -0.36 -12.73
C LEU A 237 -10.84 0.13 -11.37
N ILE A 238 -11.48 1.16 -10.82
CA ILE A 238 -11.16 1.72 -9.50
C ILE A 238 -12.40 1.62 -8.62
N ASP A 239 -12.33 0.74 -7.62
CA ASP A 239 -13.42 0.51 -6.68
C ASP A 239 -13.35 1.48 -5.49
N GLY A 240 -14.35 1.44 -4.60
CA GLY A 240 -14.49 2.41 -3.51
C GLY A 240 -13.30 2.41 -2.54
N ALA A 241 -12.71 1.24 -2.29
CA ALA A 241 -11.53 1.12 -1.41
C ALA A 241 -10.28 1.69 -2.10
N SER A 242 -10.03 1.29 -3.35
CA SER A 242 -8.89 1.79 -4.13
C SER A 242 -9.00 3.30 -4.35
N LEU A 243 -10.23 3.81 -4.57
CA LEU A 243 -10.50 5.23 -4.71
C LEU A 243 -10.09 6.01 -3.45
N THR A 244 -10.53 5.58 -2.26
CA THR A 244 -10.22 6.33 -1.03
C THR A 244 -8.76 6.26 -0.65
N ASP A 245 -8.09 5.14 -0.93
CA ASP A 245 -6.63 5.04 -0.77
C ASP A 245 -5.90 6.05 -1.67
N LEU A 246 -6.32 6.19 -2.94
CA LEU A 246 -5.79 7.21 -3.85
C LEU A 246 -6.11 8.63 -3.36
N LEU A 247 -7.33 8.89 -2.90
CA LEU A 247 -7.71 10.21 -2.38
C LEU A 247 -6.86 10.61 -1.17
N VAL A 248 -6.60 9.69 -0.24
CA VAL A 248 -5.71 9.92 0.90
C VAL A 248 -4.27 10.15 0.41
N GLN A 249 -3.75 9.29 -0.45
CA GLN A 249 -2.39 9.38 -0.99
C GLN A 249 -2.13 10.73 -1.67
N TYR A 250 -3.09 11.22 -2.46
CA TYR A 250 -2.98 12.49 -3.17
C TYR A 250 -3.58 13.66 -2.37
N GLY A 251 -4.00 13.47 -1.12
CA GLY A 251 -4.50 14.54 -0.25
C GLY A 251 -5.73 15.25 -0.80
N LEU A 252 -6.73 14.52 -1.26
CA LEU A 252 -8.04 15.02 -1.72
C LEU A 252 -9.12 14.58 -0.74
N GLY A 253 -9.98 15.52 -0.31
CA GLY A 253 -11.02 15.22 0.69
C GLY A 253 -10.48 14.97 2.10
N VAL A 254 -9.18 15.17 2.33
CA VAL A 254 -8.51 15.01 3.62
C VAL A 254 -7.63 16.21 3.93
N ALA A 255 -7.35 16.43 5.22
CA ALA A 255 -6.46 17.48 5.70
C ALA A 255 -5.47 16.90 6.71
N ILE A 256 -4.25 17.44 6.73
CA ILE A 256 -3.23 17.06 7.73
C ILE A 256 -3.61 17.73 9.05
N ALA A 257 -4.09 16.93 10.01
CA ALA A 257 -4.42 17.43 11.35
C ALA A 257 -3.15 17.66 12.19
N ASN A 258 -2.16 16.76 12.12
CA ASN A 258 -0.86 16.89 12.79
C ASN A 258 0.21 16.03 12.09
N SER A 259 1.49 16.34 12.30
CA SER A 259 2.63 15.56 11.78
C SER A 259 3.63 15.21 12.87
N TYR A 260 4.05 13.94 12.93
CA TYR A 260 5.09 13.46 13.85
C TYR A 260 6.36 13.11 13.07
N LYS A 261 7.53 13.49 13.58
CA LYS A 261 8.83 13.11 13.01
C LYS A 261 9.38 11.88 13.72
N ILE A 262 9.91 10.93 12.96
CA ILE A 262 10.68 9.77 13.46
C ILE A 262 12.15 10.11 13.33
N PHE A 263 12.93 9.91 14.41
CA PHE A 263 14.35 10.19 14.46
C PHE A 263 15.15 8.89 14.60
N GLU A 264 16.23 8.76 13.84
CA GLU A 264 17.26 7.72 14.03
C GLU A 264 18.58 8.42 14.39
N VAL A 265 19.39 7.76 15.22
CA VAL A 265 20.73 8.26 15.54
C VAL A 265 21.60 8.18 14.29
N ASP A 266 22.05 9.32 13.80
CA ASP A 266 23.09 9.37 12.78
C ASP A 266 24.43 8.96 13.41
N LYS A 267 24.87 7.74 13.10
CA LYS A 267 26.13 7.20 13.63
C LYS A 267 27.35 7.86 13.01
N ASN A 268 27.26 8.32 11.77
CA ASN A 268 28.38 8.93 11.07
C ASN A 268 28.77 10.25 11.73
N PHE A 269 27.80 10.99 12.27
CA PHE A 269 28.03 12.19 13.05
C PHE A 269 28.98 11.97 14.25
N PHE A 270 29.01 10.76 14.83
CA PHE A 270 29.86 10.42 15.98
C PHE A 270 31.15 9.69 15.60
N SER A 271 31.37 9.42 14.32
CA SER A 271 32.65 8.89 13.83
C SER A 271 33.61 10.07 13.65
N ILE A 272 34.81 9.95 14.21
CA ILE A 272 35.91 10.87 13.91
C ILE A 272 36.49 10.39 12.57
N ASP A 273 36.59 11.29 11.58
CA ASP A 273 37.32 11.04 10.33
C ASP A 273 38.80 10.73 10.59
#